data_AF-A0A1G2Z728-F1
#
_entry.id   AF-A0A1G2Z728-F1
#
_cell.length_a   1.000
_cell.length_b   1.000
_cell.length_c   1.000
_cell.angle_alpha   90.00
_cell.angle_beta   90.00
_cell.angle_gamma   90.00
#
_symmetry.space_group_name_H-M   'P 1'
#
loop_
_entity.id
_entity.type
_entity.pdbx_description
1 polymer ?
#
loop_
_entity_poly.entity_id
_entity_poly.type
_entity_poly.pdbx_seq_one_letter_code
_entity_poly.pdbx_strand_id
1 'polypeptide(L)'
;MVASARLTGALLEHRLFDQGIVGVFPRDEGLLMLILGFVNSRSATGLIRSINPTANNSANYLKRIPLVVPRSRQRKRVGAVVRGILSAKQKDADIPEGVLEKLDCELRRIWDA
;
A
#
# COMPACT_ATOMS: atom_id res chain seq x y z
N MET A 1 -5.19 9.49 -19.94
CA MET A 1 -4.74 8.57 -18.86
C MET A 1 -5.90 7.63 -18.54
N VAL A 2 -5.80 6.35 -18.87
CA VAL A 2 -6.84 5.36 -18.54
C VAL A 2 -6.75 5.08 -17.04
N ALA A 3 -7.86 5.22 -16.32
CA ALA A 3 -7.89 4.99 -14.88
C ALA A 3 -7.70 3.49 -14.61
N SER A 4 -6.65 3.12 -13.87
CA SER A 4 -6.57 1.76 -13.32
C SER A 4 -7.76 1.52 -12.38
N ALA A 5 -8.30 0.30 -12.41
CA ALA A 5 -9.36 -0.12 -11.51
C ALA A 5 -8.91 -0.11 -10.02
N ARG A 6 -7.59 -0.13 -9.76
CA ARG A 6 -7.01 -0.19 -8.42
C ARG A 6 -5.87 0.79 -8.25
N LEU A 7 -5.76 1.33 -7.04
CA LEU A 7 -4.55 2.02 -6.60
C LEU A 7 -3.43 0.99 -6.49
N THR A 8 -2.26 1.33 -7.02
CA THR A 8 -1.08 0.47 -6.99
C THR A 8 0.09 1.25 -6.41
N GLY A 9 0.87 0.58 -5.57
CA GLY A 9 2.10 1.10 -5.01
C GLY A 9 3.23 0.10 -5.24
N ALA A 10 4.41 0.59 -5.60
CA ALA A 10 5.60 -0.22 -5.78
C ALA A 10 6.75 0.33 -4.93
N LEU A 11 7.63 -0.56 -4.49
CA LEU A 11 8.88 -0.16 -3.86
C LEU A 11 9.89 0.19 -4.98
N LEU A 12 10.48 1.38 -4.88
CA LEU A 12 11.51 1.84 -5.80
C LEU A 12 12.88 1.64 -5.17
N GLU A 13 13.63 0.66 -5.66
CA GLU A 13 15.02 0.39 -5.25
C GLU A 13 15.96 0.68 -6.41
N HIS A 14 16.85 1.68 -6.24
CA HIS A 14 17.86 2.08 -7.23
C HIS A 14 17.32 2.30 -8.66
N ARG A 15 16.12 2.90 -8.77
CA ARG A 15 15.46 3.17 -10.04
C ARG A 15 15.09 4.64 -10.17
N LEU A 16 15.12 5.13 -11.40
CA LEU A 16 14.54 6.41 -11.78
C LEU A 16 13.04 6.23 -12.00
N PHE A 17 12.23 7.18 -11.54
CA PHE A 17 10.79 7.24 -11.85
C PHE A 17 10.46 8.57 -12.53
N ASP A 18 9.42 8.57 -13.36
CA ASP A 18 9.00 9.74 -14.12
C ASP A 18 7.98 10.61 -13.36
N GLN A 19 7.61 11.75 -13.95
CA GLN A 19 6.60 12.68 -13.42
C GLN A 19 5.17 12.10 -13.40
N GLY A 20 4.96 10.89 -13.93
CA GLY A 20 3.67 10.20 -13.94
C GLY A 20 3.38 9.42 -12.65
N ILE A 21 4.37 9.27 -11.76
CA ILE A 21 4.25 8.52 -10.50
C ILE A 21 4.33 9.48 -9.31
N VAL A 22 3.52 9.21 -8.29
CA VAL A 22 3.60 9.92 -7.01
C VAL A 22 4.55 9.20 -6.08
N GLY A 23 5.66 9.87 -5.73
CA GLY A 23 6.58 9.40 -4.70
C GLY A 23 6.02 9.59 -3.28
N VAL A 24 6.13 8.57 -2.44
CA VAL A 24 5.73 8.60 -1.03
C VAL A 24 6.93 8.27 -0.16
N PHE A 25 7.33 9.23 0.68
CA PHE A 25 8.50 9.11 1.53
C PHE A 25 8.07 9.27 3.00
N PRO A 26 7.96 8.18 3.78
CA PRO A 26 7.58 8.27 5.17
C PRO A 26 8.70 8.92 6.00
N ARG A 27 8.33 9.71 7.01
CA ARG A 27 9.29 10.26 7.98
C ARG A 27 9.91 9.18 8.87
N ASP A 28 9.12 8.15 9.20
CA ASP A 28 9.56 6.95 9.94
C ASP A 28 9.65 5.78 8.95
N GLU A 29 10.87 5.29 8.71
CA GLU A 29 11.12 4.15 7.82
C GLU A 29 10.38 2.88 8.26
N GLY A 30 10.08 2.75 9.55
CA GLY A 30 9.26 1.66 10.09
C GLY A 30 7.83 1.63 9.55
N LEU A 31 7.37 2.71 8.91
CA LEU A 31 6.05 2.80 8.26
C LEU A 31 6.07 2.38 6.79
N LEU A 32 7.24 2.22 6.17
CA LEU A 32 7.37 1.96 4.74
C LEU A 32 6.54 0.75 4.30
N MET A 33 6.68 -0.38 5.00
CA MET A 33 5.96 -1.61 4.68
C MET A 33 4.46 -1.50 4.99
N LEU A 34 4.09 -0.73 6.01
CA LEU A 34 2.68 -0.49 6.35
C LEU A 34 2.01 0.32 5.22
N ILE A 35 2.66 1.40 4.78
CA ILE A 35 2.17 2.26 3.70
C ILE A 35 2.09 1.48 2.39
N LEU A 36 3.14 0.73 2.04
CA LEU A 36 3.15 -0.08 0.82
C LEU A 36 2.02 -1.12 0.81
N GLY A 37 1.81 -1.82 1.94
CA GLY A 37 0.72 -2.77 2.09
C GLY A 37 -0.65 -2.10 2.01
N PHE A 38 -0.83 -0.97 2.69
CA PHE A 38 -2.08 -0.23 2.69
C PHE A 38 -2.45 0.31 1.31
N VAL A 39 -1.53 0.95 0.59
CA VAL A 39 -1.80 1.54 -0.74
C VAL A 39 -2.26 0.50 -1.76
N ASN A 40 -1.77 -0.75 -1.63
CA ASN A 40 -2.18 -1.87 -2.49
C ASN A 40 -3.45 -2.60 -1.99
N SER A 41 -4.04 -2.17 -0.88
CA SER A 41 -5.27 -2.77 -0.34
C SER A 41 -6.53 -2.30 -1.07
N ARG A 42 -7.59 -3.10 -0.97
CA ARG A 42 -8.92 -2.69 -1.47
C ARG A 42 -9.45 -1.46 -0.72
N SER A 43 -9.15 -1.36 0.58
CA SER A 43 -9.58 -0.24 1.44
C SER A 43 -9.00 1.09 0.96
N ALA A 44 -7.70 1.16 0.67
CA ALA A 44 -7.09 2.40 0.16
C ALA A 44 -7.66 2.82 -1.20
N THR A 45 -7.92 1.85 -2.09
CA THR A 45 -8.58 2.12 -3.38
C THR A 45 -10.00 2.68 -3.18
N GLY A 46 -10.76 2.15 -2.22
CA GLY A 46 -12.08 2.69 -1.87
C GLY A 46 -11.99 4.13 -1.35
N LEU A 47 -11.09 4.37 -0.38
CA LEU A 47 -10.91 5.68 0.24
C LEU A 47 -10.48 6.77 -0.77
N ILE A 48 -9.51 6.48 -1.63
CA ILE A 48 -9.06 7.47 -2.62
C ILE A 48 -10.17 7.81 -3.62
N ARG A 49 -11.00 6.84 -3.99
CA ARG A 49 -12.15 7.06 -4.90
C ARG A 49 -13.27 7.86 -4.25
N SER A 50 -13.47 7.72 -2.94
CA SER A 50 -14.38 8.58 -2.18
C SER A 50 -13.89 10.03 -2.08
N ILE A 51 -12.57 10.25 -2.07
CA ILE A 51 -11.96 11.59 -2.07
C ILE A 51 -11.93 12.20 -3.48
N ASN A 52 -11.60 11.39 -4.48
CA ASN A 52 -11.52 11.76 -5.88
C ASN A 52 -11.94 10.56 -6.76
N PRO A 53 -13.14 10.58 -7.36
CA PRO A 53 -13.61 9.47 -8.19
C PRO A 53 -12.91 9.40 -9.57
N THR A 54 -12.09 10.39 -9.92
CA THR A 54 -11.39 10.43 -11.22
C THR A 54 -10.14 9.55 -11.23
N ALA A 55 -9.55 9.38 -12.42
CA ALA A 55 -8.30 8.64 -12.62
C ALA A 55 -7.08 9.24 -11.90
N ASN A 56 -7.18 10.48 -11.41
CA ASN A 56 -6.04 11.26 -10.97
C ASN A 56 -5.68 10.95 -9.50
N ASN A 57 -4.63 10.14 -9.31
CA ASN A 57 -4.08 9.83 -7.98
C ASN A 57 -2.97 10.81 -7.55
N SER A 58 -3.11 12.11 -7.84
CA SER A 58 -2.12 13.12 -7.44
C SER A 58 -1.81 13.08 -5.93
N ALA A 59 -0.62 13.57 -5.57
CA ALA A 59 -0.17 13.62 -4.18
C ALA A 59 -1.15 14.38 -3.25
N ASN A 60 -1.88 15.37 -3.77
CA ASN A 60 -2.83 16.15 -2.99
C ASN A 60 -4.03 15.32 -2.51
N TYR A 61 -4.46 14.32 -3.28
CA TYR A 61 -5.52 13.40 -2.86
C TYR A 61 -4.97 12.32 -1.95
N LEU A 62 -3.78 11.78 -2.26
CA LEU A 62 -3.15 10.73 -1.45
C LEU A 62 -2.91 11.17 0.00
N LYS A 63 -2.48 12.42 0.20
CA LYS A 63 -2.28 13.03 1.54
C LYS A 63 -3.56 13.13 2.38
N ARG A 64 -4.74 13.03 1.75
CA ARG A 64 -6.04 13.11 2.42
C ARG A 64 -6.57 11.74 2.84
N ILE A 65 -5.91 10.65 2.40
CA ILE A 65 -6.31 9.31 2.83
C ILE A 65 -5.91 9.14 4.31
N PRO A 66 -6.84 8.79 5.20
CA PRO A 66 -6.50 8.50 6.58
C PRO A 66 -5.66 7.21 6.65
N LEU A 67 -4.60 7.25 7.45
CA LEU A 67 -3.75 6.09 7.74
C LEU A 67 -3.70 5.89 9.26
N VAL A 68 -4.26 4.78 9.74
CA VAL A 68 -4.14 4.39 11.14
C VAL A 68 -2.76 3.79 11.35
N VAL A 69 -2.00 4.35 12.29
CA VAL A 69 -0.66 3.86 12.66
C VAL A 69 -0.79 2.98 13.91
N PRO A 70 -0.71 1.65 13.77
CA PRO A 70 -0.94 0.75 14.90
C PRO A 70 0.30 0.62 15.79
N ARG A 71 0.12 -0.06 16.92
CA ARG A 71 1.21 -0.44 17.82
C ARG A 71 2.26 -1.28 17.09
N SER A 72 3.48 -1.26 17.61
CA SER A 72 4.66 -1.92 17.02
C SER A 72 4.43 -3.39 16.64
N ARG A 73 3.67 -4.16 17.44
CA ARG A 73 3.37 -5.57 17.18
C ARG A 73 2.52 -5.79 15.91
N GLN A 74 1.44 -5.03 15.73
CA GLN A 74 0.58 -5.13 14.54
C GLN A 74 1.31 -4.65 13.29
N ARG A 75 2.07 -3.54 13.40
CA ARG A 75 2.93 -3.04 12.33
C ARG A 75 3.96 -4.08 11.87
N LYS A 76 4.57 -4.82 12.80
CA LYS A 76 5.48 -5.94 12.46
C LYS A 76 4.78 -7.07 11.70
N ARG A 77 3.51 -7.38 12.02
CA ARG A 77 2.73 -8.41 11.30
C ARG A 77 2.47 -8.02 9.86
N VAL A 78 1.95 -6.81 9.64
CA VAL A 78 1.74 -6.28 8.28
C VAL A 78 3.07 -6.27 7.51
N GLY A 79 4.14 -5.76 8.13
CA GLY A 79 5.45 -5.73 7.50
C GLY A 79 5.99 -7.12 7.14
N ALA A 80 5.73 -8.15 7.94
CA ALA A 80 6.13 -9.51 7.62
C ALA A 80 5.37 -10.07 6.40
N VAL A 81 4.06 -9.81 6.30
CA VAL A 81 3.26 -10.22 5.14
C VAL A 81 3.75 -9.52 3.86
N VAL A 82 3.92 -8.19 3.92
CA VAL A 82 4.38 -7.41 2.76
C VAL A 82 5.78 -7.82 2.31
N ARG A 83 6.72 -8.05 3.23
CA ARG A 83 8.06 -8.56 2.88
C ARG A 83 8.01 -9.96 2.27
N GLY A 84 7.09 -10.81 2.72
CA GLY A 84 6.84 -12.11 2.10
C GLY A 84 6.39 -11.97 0.64
N ILE A 85 5.47 -11.05 0.36
CA ILE A 85 5.01 -10.74 -1.01
C ILE A 85 6.16 -10.22 -1.87
N LEU A 86 6.97 -9.28 -1.35
CA LEU A 86 8.11 -8.73 -2.06
C LEU A 86 9.15 -9.82 -2.39
N SER A 87 9.44 -10.70 -1.44
CA SER A 87 10.39 -11.80 -1.62
C SER A 87 9.92 -12.81 -2.67
N ALA A 88 8.61 -13.08 -2.74
CA ALA A 88 8.03 -13.91 -3.78
C ALA A 88 8.14 -13.24 -5.16
N LYS A 89 7.80 -11.94 -5.24
CA LYS A 89 7.89 -11.15 -6.47
C LYS A 89 9.32 -11.00 -7.00
N GLN A 90 10.32 -10.89 -6.13
CA GLN A 90 11.73 -10.84 -6.54
C GLN A 90 12.22 -12.16 -7.16
N LYS A 91 11.61 -13.29 -6.79
CA LYS A 91 11.94 -14.62 -7.34
C LYS A 91 11.11 -14.97 -8.58
N ASP A 92 10.34 -14.01 -9.13
CA ASP A 92 9.30 -14.24 -10.14
C ASP A 92 8.36 -15.41 -9.78
N ALA A 93 8.19 -15.66 -8.49
CA ALA A 93 7.28 -16.67 -8.00
C ALA A 93 5.86 -16.10 -7.90
N ASP A 94 4.87 -16.95 -8.14
CA ASP A 94 3.49 -16.58 -7.91
C ASP A 94 3.28 -16.21 -6.44
N ILE A 95 2.49 -15.16 -6.22
CA ILE A 95 2.07 -14.79 -4.87
C ILE A 95 1.16 -15.92 -4.38
N PRO A 96 1.45 -16.55 -3.23
CA PRO A 96 0.60 -17.63 -2.73
C PRO A 96 -0.85 -17.15 -2.57
N GLU A 97 -1.77 -18.03 -2.92
CA GLU A 97 -3.20 -17.76 -2.83
C GLU A 97 -3.59 -17.39 -1.38
N GLY A 98 -4.47 -16.40 -1.21
CA GLY A 98 -4.90 -15.91 0.10
C GLY A 98 -3.94 -14.96 0.84
N VAL A 99 -2.72 -14.71 0.34
CA VAL A 99 -1.77 -13.77 1.01
C VAL A 99 -2.29 -12.33 1.00
N LEU A 100 -2.93 -11.91 -0.11
CA LEU A 100 -3.56 -10.59 -0.20
C LEU A 100 -4.77 -10.46 0.74
N GLU A 101 -5.54 -11.53 0.90
CA GLU A 101 -6.68 -11.56 1.83
C GLU A 101 -6.22 -11.51 3.29
N LYS A 102 -5.09 -12.16 3.59
CA LYS A 102 -4.43 -12.07 4.89
C LYS A 102 -3.95 -10.66 5.19
N LEU A 103 -3.38 -9.97 4.19
CA LEU A 103 -2.98 -8.57 4.32
C LEU A 103 -4.20 -7.67 4.60
N ASP A 104 -5.27 -7.82 3.82
CA ASP A 104 -6.51 -7.07 4.01
C ASP A 104 -7.13 -7.34 5.40
N CYS A 105 -7.09 -8.58 5.90
CA CYS A 105 -7.54 -8.92 7.25
C CYS A 105 -6.72 -8.23 8.35
N GLU A 106 -5.39 -8.22 8.24
CA GLU A 106 -4.54 -7.54 9.22
C GLU A 106 -4.76 -6.02 9.20
N LEU A 107 -4.99 -5.43 8.03
CA LEU A 107 -5.31 -4.01 7.88
C LEU A 107 -6.69 -3.66 8.47
N ARG A 108 -7.71 -4.51 8.28
CA ARG A 108 -9.03 -4.33 8.93
C ARG A 108 -8.95 -4.38 10.44
N ARG A 109 -8.20 -5.33 10.99
CA ARG A 109 -7.95 -5.43 12.45
C ARG A 109 -7.28 -4.19 13.04
N ILE A 110 -6.53 -3.44 12.24
CA ILE A 110 -5.92 -2.18 12.67
C ILE A 110 -6.96 -1.05 12.70
N TRP A 111 -7.93 -1.09 11.79
CA TRP A 111 -8.97 -0.08 11.65
C TRP A 111 -10.10 -0.21 12.68
N ASP A 112 -10.40 -1.45 13.08
CA ASP A 112 -11.47 -1.77 14.03
C ASP A 112 -11.00 -1.78 15.51
N ALA A 113 -9.71 -1.48 15.77
CA ALA A 113 -9.07 -1.52 17.10
C ALA A 113 -8.95 -0.15 17.75
#